data_AF-R5X9B2-F1
#
_entry.id   AF-R5X9B2-F1
#
_cell.length_a   1.000
_cell.length_b   1.000
_cell.length_c   1.000
_cell.angle_alpha   90.00
_cell.angle_beta   90.00
_cell.angle_gamma   90.00
#
_symmetry.space_group_name_H-M   'P 1'
#
loop_
_entity.id
_entity.type
_entity.pdbx_description
1 polymer ?
#
loop_
_entity_poly.entity_id
_entity_poly.type
_entity_poly.pdbx_seq_one_letter_code
_entity_poly.pdbx_strand_id
1 'polypeptide(L)'
;MPNLKKILRQFIKFLFLSGIGWLIDFTLYLIFSNIFDFRIIYSNILSSIPAVTFVFFVSIQKIFIKNKKGLTLKEKYLIYFLYQVILIITISLLGQYLYLLILKNIAVKIELKILKLIIKILITPITMLINFIVMKFLVEKL
;
A
#
# COMPACT_ATOMS: atom_id res chain seq x y z
N MET A 1 -4.59 -8.52 -26.83
CA MET A 1 -4.84 -8.79 -25.40
C MET A 1 -3.52 -8.85 -24.66
N PRO A 2 -3.37 -8.22 -23.49
CA PRO A 2 -2.14 -8.37 -22.70
C PRO A 2 -1.95 -9.85 -22.33
N ASN A 3 -0.77 -10.39 -22.62
CA ASN A 3 -0.45 -11.78 -22.33
C ASN A 3 -0.52 -12.00 -20.81
N LEU A 4 -1.36 -12.94 -20.34
CA LEU A 4 -1.59 -13.21 -18.91
C LEU A 4 -0.28 -13.43 -18.15
N LYS A 5 0.68 -14.13 -18.78
CA LYS A 5 2.03 -14.34 -18.24
C LYS A 5 2.77 -13.04 -17.93
N LYS A 6 2.59 -12.00 -18.76
CA LYS A 6 3.20 -10.67 -18.56
C LYS A 6 2.59 -9.96 -17.35
N ILE A 7 1.27 -9.99 -17.21
CA ILE A 7 0.58 -9.36 -16.08
C ILE A 7 1.00 -10.02 -14.76
N LEU A 8 1.01 -11.35 -14.71
CA LEU A 8 1.45 -12.10 -13.53
C LEU A 8 2.90 -11.76 -13.14
N ARG A 9 3.81 -11.69 -14.13
CA ARG A 9 5.20 -11.29 -13.88
C ARG A 9 5.30 -9.86 -13.33
N GLN A 10 4.50 -8.93 -13.85
CA GLN A 10 4.46 -7.56 -13.33
C GLN A 10 3.91 -7.51 -11.90
N PHE A 11 2.85 -8.27 -11.62
CA PHE A 11 2.25 -8.36 -10.29
C PHE A 11 3.24 -8.91 -9.26
N ILE A 12 3.93 -10.02 -9.57
CA ILE A 12 4.94 -10.60 -8.66
C ILE A 12 6.06 -9.59 -8.39
N LYS A 13 6.61 -8.94 -9.42
CA LYS A 13 7.62 -7.89 -9.25
C LYS A 13 7.11 -6.72 -8.40
N PHE A 14 5.87 -6.33 -8.59
CA PHE A 14 5.24 -5.25 -7.84
C PHE A 14 5.02 -5.63 -6.38
N LEU A 15 4.69 -6.89 -6.10
CA LEU A 15 4.51 -7.41 -4.75
C LEU A 15 5.84 -7.37 -3.97
N PHE A 16 6.94 -7.81 -4.57
CA PHE A 16 8.28 -7.67 -3.97
C PHE A 16 8.65 -6.20 -3.74
N LEU A 17 8.42 -5.33 -4.73
CA LEU A 17 8.71 -3.91 -4.60
C LEU A 17 7.87 -3.24 -3.50
N SER A 18 6.58 -3.57 -3.42
CA SER A 18 5.68 -3.07 -2.39
C SER A 18 6.07 -3.58 -1.01
N GLY A 19 6.56 -4.82 -0.91
CA GLY A 19 7.15 -5.36 0.32
C GLY A 19 8.37 -4.56 0.78
N ILE A 20 9.25 -4.16 -0.14
CA ILE A 20 10.38 -3.28 0.18
C ILE A 20 9.89 -1.90 0.63
N GLY A 21 8.91 -1.33 -0.07
CA GLY A 21 8.27 -0.06 0.34
C GLY A 21 7.71 -0.14 1.75
N TRP A 22 7.04 -1.25 2.09
CA TRP A 22 6.53 -1.49 3.43
C TRP A 22 7.63 -1.61 4.49
N LEU A 23 8.77 -2.23 4.17
CA LEU A 23 9.93 -2.27 5.07
C LEU A 23 10.53 -0.87 5.31
N ILE A 24 10.58 -0.03 4.27
CA ILE A 24 11.01 1.38 4.39
C ILE A 24 10.06 2.14 5.32
N ASP A 25 8.75 2.04 5.09
CA ASP A 25 7.72 2.65 5.93
C ASP A 25 7.85 2.19 7.39
N PHE A 26 7.94 0.87 7.60
CA PHE A 26 8.06 0.30 8.94
C PHE A 26 9.32 0.78 9.67
N THR A 27 10.46 0.83 8.98
CA THR A 27 11.73 1.28 9.58
C THR A 27 11.68 2.76 9.94
N LEU A 28 11.16 3.60 9.04
CA LEU A 28 11.00 5.04 9.29
C LEU A 28 9.98 5.31 10.39
N TYR A 29 8.90 4.54 10.43
CA TYR A 29 7.90 4.61 11.49
C TYR A 29 8.54 4.34 12.86
N LEU A 30 9.37 3.29 12.97
CA LEU A 30 10.08 2.97 14.22
C LEU A 30 11.05 4.07 14.63
N ILE A 31 11.76 4.67 13.68
CA ILE A 31 12.66 5.79 13.94
C ILE A 31 11.87 7.00 14.46
N PHE A 32 10.80 7.41 13.76
CA PHE A 32 10.02 8.58 14.16
C PHE A 32 9.27 8.38 15.48
N SER A 33 8.71 7.19 15.71
CA SER A 33 7.97 6.90 16.94
C SER A 33 8.85 6.68 18.16
N ASN A 34 10.01 6.01 18.03
CA ASN A 34 10.82 5.63 19.19
C ASN A 34 12.04 6.53 19.43
N ILE A 35 12.61 7.13 18.38
CA ILE A 35 13.81 7.97 18.50
C ILE A 35 13.42 9.45 18.62
N PHE A 36 12.50 9.90 17.77
CA PHE A 36 12.06 11.29 17.74
C PHE A 36 10.82 11.56 18.61
N ASP A 37 10.25 10.53 19.23
CA ASP A 37 9.07 10.56 20.10
C ASP A 37 7.87 11.30 19.46
N PHE A 38 7.75 11.18 18.14
CA PHE A 38 6.62 11.75 17.42
C PHE A 38 5.35 10.93 17.69
N ARG A 39 4.21 11.63 17.76
CA ARG A 39 2.91 10.95 17.91
C ARG A 39 2.73 9.94 16.78
N ILE A 40 2.15 8.78 17.10
CA ILE A 40 1.92 7.65 16.19
C ILE A 40 1.34 8.10 14.84
N ILE A 41 0.40 9.04 14.84
CA ILE A 41 -0.23 9.58 13.62
C ILE A 41 0.80 10.31 12.73
N TYR A 42 1.61 11.19 13.31
CA TYR A 42 2.64 11.92 12.56
C TYR A 42 3.73 10.99 12.07
N SER A 43 4.16 10.03 12.91
CA SER A 43 5.15 9.02 12.55
C SER A 43 4.69 8.19 11.34
N ASN A 44 3.43 7.75 11.33
CA ASN A 44 2.86 6.96 10.24
C ASN A 44 2.70 7.76 8.93
N ILE A 45 2.28 9.03 9.02
CA ILE A 45 2.17 9.89 7.83
C ILE A 45 3.56 10.16 7.24
N LEU A 46 4.52 10.57 8.08
CA LEU A 46 5.88 10.90 7.64
C LEU A 46 6.63 9.69 7.09
N SER A 47 6.44 8.51 7.68
CA SER A 47 7.08 7.26 7.19
C SER A 47 6.49 6.77 5.87
N SER A 48 5.18 6.98 5.66
CA SER A 48 4.48 6.53 4.46
C SER A 48 4.86 7.31 3.21
N ILE A 49 5.23 8.59 3.34
CA ILE A 49 5.57 9.45 2.19
C ILE A 49 6.78 8.91 1.41
N PRO A 50 7.96 8.66 2.03
CA PRO A 50 9.11 8.08 1.33
C PRO A 50 8.83 6.70 0.75
N ALA A 51 8.07 5.86 1.47
CA ALA A 51 7.72 4.51 1.04
C ALA A 51 6.86 4.50 -0.22
N VAL A 52 5.77 5.28 -0.22
CA VAL A 52 4.87 5.45 -1.38
C VAL A 52 5.64 6.01 -2.57
N THR A 53 6.51 6.99 -2.31
CA THR A 53 7.34 7.62 -3.34
C THR A 53 8.31 6.62 -3.97
N PHE A 54 8.99 5.82 -3.15
CA PHE A 54 9.85 4.74 -3.62
C PHE A 54 9.09 3.74 -4.50
N VAL A 55 7.94 3.23 -4.03
CA VAL A 55 7.12 2.27 -4.77
C VAL A 55 6.69 2.86 -6.11
N PHE A 56 6.27 4.13 -6.14
CA PHE A 56 5.86 4.80 -7.37
C PHE A 56 6.99 4.87 -8.41
N PHE A 57 8.12 5.50 -8.05
CA PHE A 57 9.20 5.74 -8.98
C PHE A 57 9.82 4.46 -9.50
N VAL A 58 10.05 3.48 -8.62
CA VAL A 58 10.66 2.22 -9.01
C VAL A 58 9.69 1.36 -9.83
N SER A 59 8.39 1.40 -9.53
CA SER A 59 7.37 0.70 -10.35
C SER A 59 7.36 1.22 -11.79
N ILE A 60 7.40 2.54 -11.94
CA ILE A 60 7.41 3.21 -13.24
C ILE A 60 8.67 2.90 -14.04
N GLN A 61 9.82 2.78 -13.38
CA GLN A 61 11.10 2.54 -14.05
C GLN A 61 11.34 1.06 -14.36
N LYS A 62 10.96 0.15 -13.46
CA LYS A 62 11.38 -1.27 -13.51
C LYS A 62 10.26 -2.27 -13.83
N ILE A 63 8.99 -1.89 -13.68
CA ILE A 63 7.87 -2.85 -13.73
C ILE A 63 6.94 -2.55 -14.91
N PHE A 64 6.52 -1.30 -15.06
CA PHE A 64 5.54 -0.90 -16.06
C PHE A 64 6.20 -0.26 -17.27
N ILE A 65 5.57 -0.42 -18.44
CA ILE A 65 6.03 0.23 -19.67
C ILE A 65 5.40 1.61 -19.71
N LYS A 66 6.23 2.66 -19.64
CA LYS A 66 5.73 4.04 -19.75
C LYS A 66 5.04 4.26 -21.09
N ASN A 67 3.80 4.75 -21.03
CA ASN A 67 3.21 5.37 -22.20
C ASN A 67 3.85 6.75 -22.43
N LYS A 68 4.34 7.01 -23.64
CA LYS A 68 5.02 8.28 -24.00
C LYS A 68 4.03 9.42 -24.32
N LYS A 69 2.76 9.10 -24.51
CA LYS A 69 1.66 10.05 -24.76
C LYS A 69 0.74 10.04 -23.54
N GLY A 70 0.39 11.21 -22.99
CA GLY A 70 -0.48 11.35 -21.83
C GLY A 70 0.11 12.23 -20.72
N LEU A 71 -0.25 11.93 -19.46
CA LEU A 71 0.12 12.72 -18.29
C LEU A 71 1.63 12.72 -18.02
N THR A 72 2.13 13.84 -17.53
CA THR A 72 3.53 13.99 -17.08
C THR A 72 3.80 13.13 -15.84
N LEU A 73 5.08 12.87 -15.58
CA LEU A 73 5.50 12.08 -14.40
C LEU A 73 5.03 12.72 -13.07
N LYS A 74 5.00 14.06 -13.02
CA LYS A 74 4.57 14.83 -11.85
C LYS A 74 3.08 14.68 -11.59
N GLU A 75 2.25 14.78 -12.62
CA GLU A 75 0.79 14.59 -12.51
C GLU A 75 0.45 13.16 -12.10
N LYS A 76 1.12 12.17 -12.71
CA LYS A 76 1.00 10.75 -12.33
C LYS A 76 1.35 10.53 -10.86
N TYR A 77 2.40 11.17 -10.36
CA TYR A 77 2.78 11.09 -8.96
C TYR A 77 1.72 11.72 -8.05
N LEU A 78 1.21 12.91 -8.40
CA LEU A 78 0.20 13.60 -7.61
C LEU A 78 -1.09 12.77 -7.50
N ILE A 79 -1.57 12.21 -8.62
CA ILE A 79 -2.75 11.34 -8.63
C ILE A 79 -2.52 10.10 -7.76
N TYR A 80 -1.35 9.45 -7.90
CA TYR A 80 -1.02 8.28 -7.09
C TYR A 80 -0.92 8.62 -5.60
N PHE A 81 -0.33 9.76 -5.26
CA PHE A 81 -0.21 10.22 -3.88
C PHE A 81 -1.58 10.48 -3.24
N LEU A 82 -2.46 11.21 -3.93
CA LEU A 82 -3.84 11.46 -3.46
C LEU A 82 -4.61 10.14 -3.31
N TYR A 83 -4.47 9.24 -4.27
CA TYR A 83 -5.03 7.89 -4.18
C TYR A 83 -4.51 7.14 -2.94
N GLN A 84 -3.20 7.19 -2.64
CA GLN A 84 -2.64 6.51 -1.47
C GLN A 84 -3.19 7.06 -0.16
N VAL A 85 -3.38 8.38 -0.04
CA VAL A 85 -4.01 8.97 1.15
C VAL A 85 -5.41 8.41 1.35
N ILE A 86 -6.24 8.42 0.31
CA ILE A 86 -7.62 7.89 0.37
C ILE A 86 -7.61 6.39 0.69
N LEU A 87 -6.70 5.64 0.06
CA LEU A 87 -6.59 4.20 0.23
C LEU A 87 -6.20 3.86 1.68
N ILE A 88 -5.19 4.51 2.25
CA ILE A 88 -4.75 4.28 3.63
C ILE A 88 -5.92 4.49 4.59
N ILE A 89 -6.65 5.61 4.46
CA ILE A 89 -7.80 5.92 5.30
C ILE A 89 -8.88 4.84 5.16
N THR A 90 -9.22 4.46 3.92
CA THR A 90 -10.25 3.45 3.64
C THR A 90 -9.89 2.09 4.23
N ILE A 91 -8.63 1.67 4.08
CA ILE A 91 -8.10 0.42 4.64
C ILE A 91 -8.14 0.43 6.16
N SER A 92 -7.75 1.54 6.79
CA SER A 92 -7.79 1.68 8.24
C SER A 92 -9.22 1.54 8.79
N LEU A 93 -10.18 2.22 8.15
CA LEU A 93 -11.60 2.13 8.52
C LEU A 93 -12.15 0.71 8.30
N LEU A 94 -11.84 0.09 7.16
CA LEU A 94 -12.25 -1.28 6.84
C LEU A 94 -11.67 -2.28 7.85
N GLY A 95 -10.40 -2.12 8.25
CA GLY A 95 -9.78 -2.96 9.27
C GLY A 95 -10.42 -2.82 10.63
N GLN A 96 -10.77 -1.59 11.03
CA GLN A 96 -11.50 -1.37 12.27
C GLN A 96 -12.92 -1.95 12.23
N TYR A 97 -13.61 -1.83 11.09
CA TYR A 97 -14.92 -2.42 10.89
C TYR A 97 -14.89 -3.95 10.98
N LEU A 98 -13.95 -4.60 10.29
CA LEU A 98 -13.76 -6.05 10.37
C LEU A 98 -13.43 -6.49 11.80
N TYR A 99 -12.62 -5.72 12.53
CA TYR A 99 -12.29 -5.99 13.93
C TYR A 99 -13.54 -6.04 14.81
N LEU A 100 -14.40 -5.02 14.71
CA LEU A 100 -15.63 -4.94 15.49
C LEU A 100 -16.64 -6.03 15.11
N LEU A 101 -16.76 -6.36 13.82
CA LEU A 101 -17.62 -7.45 13.35
C LEU A 101 -17.21 -8.80 13.93
N ILE A 102 -15.91 -9.10 13.91
CA ILE A 102 -15.39 -10.38 14.40
C ILE A 102 -15.53 -10.44 15.92
N LEU A 103 -15.24 -9.36 16.64
CA LEU A 103 -15.39 -9.29 18.09
C LEU A 103 -16.84 -9.50 18.55
N LYS A 104 -17.81 -9.03 17.75
CA LYS A 104 -19.25 -9.18 18.04
C LYS A 104 -19.77 -10.59 17.80
N ASN A 105 -19.21 -11.31 16.82
CA ASN A 105 -19.75 -12.58 16.33
C ASN A 105 -18.98 -13.82 16.81
N ILE A 106 -17.78 -13.67 17.37
CA ILE A 106 -16.98 -14.78 17.88
C ILE A 106 -17.12 -14.89 19.40
N ALA A 107 -17.68 -16.00 19.87
CA ALA A 107 -17.78 -16.33 21.30
C ALA A 107 -16.45 -16.83 21.91
N VAL A 108 -15.44 -17.09 21.08
CA VAL A 108 -14.12 -17.59 21.51
C VAL A 108 -13.27 -16.41 22.01
N LYS A 109 -12.62 -16.57 23.17
CA LYS A 109 -11.58 -15.65 23.66
C LYS A 109 -10.34 -15.73 22.75
N ILE A 110 -10.41 -15.11 21.58
CA ILE A 110 -9.24 -14.85 20.75
C ILE A 110 -8.46 -13.71 21.40
N GLU A 111 -7.16 -13.88 21.58
CA GLU A 111 -6.31 -12.79 22.06
C GLU A 111 -6.43 -11.59 21.12
N LEU A 112 -6.70 -10.40 21.66
CA LEU A 112 -6.92 -9.17 20.87
C LEU A 112 -5.75 -8.86 19.92
N LYS A 113 -4.54 -9.28 20.28
CA LYS A 113 -3.34 -9.16 19.44
C LYS A 113 -3.41 -10.06 18.19
N ILE A 114 -3.84 -11.31 18.34
CA ILE A 114 -3.96 -12.28 17.24
C ILE A 114 -5.03 -11.82 16.25
N LEU A 115 -6.15 -11.29 16.74
CA LEU A 115 -7.22 -10.80 15.88
C LEU A 115 -6.76 -9.62 14.99
N LYS A 116 -6.02 -8.67 15.57
CA LYS A 116 -5.43 -7.55 14.80
C LYS A 116 -4.49 -8.04 13.70
N LEU A 117 -3.71 -9.10 13.98
CA LEU A 117 -2.80 -9.70 12.99
C LEU A 117 -3.57 -10.37 11.85
N ILE A 118 -4.61 -11.16 12.15
CA ILE A 118 -5.45 -11.83 11.13
C ILE A 118 -6.08 -10.81 10.18
N ILE A 119 -6.65 -9.73 10.74
CA ILE A 119 -7.28 -8.67 9.94
C ILE A 119 -6.25 -8.00 9.03
N LYS A 120 -5.05 -7.72 9.54
CA LYS A 120 -3.97 -7.14 8.73
C LYS A 120 -3.57 -8.09 7.59
N ILE A 121 -3.45 -9.40 7.85
CA ILE A 121 -3.15 -10.42 6.84
C ILE A 121 -4.24 -10.51 5.77
N LEU A 122 -5.52 -10.37 6.15
CA LEU A 122 -6.64 -10.40 5.20
C LEU A 122 -6.67 -9.17 4.28
N ILE A 123 -6.41 -7.99 4.83
CA ILE A 123 -6.54 -6.75 4.07
C ILE A 123 -5.32 -6.50 3.17
N THR A 124 -4.12 -6.81 3.64
CA THR A 124 -2.86 -6.55 2.89
C THR A 124 -2.84 -7.09 1.43
N PRO A 125 -3.26 -8.32 1.12
CA PRO A 125 -3.27 -8.80 -0.26
C PRO A 125 -4.26 -8.04 -1.14
N ILE A 126 -5.42 -7.66 -0.59
CA ILE A 126 -6.43 -6.85 -1.29
C ILE A 126 -5.81 -5.50 -1.65
N THR A 127 -5.11 -4.87 -0.71
CA THR A 127 -4.54 -3.53 -0.90
C THR A 127 -3.39 -3.54 -1.89
N MET A 128 -2.53 -4.57 -1.84
CA MET A 128 -1.48 -4.79 -2.83
C MET A 128 -2.06 -5.00 -4.24
N LEU A 129 -3.17 -5.72 -4.37
CA LEU A 129 -3.84 -5.93 -5.66
C LEU A 129 -4.41 -4.62 -6.22
N ILE A 130 -5.12 -3.84 -5.40
CA ILE A 130 -5.67 -2.54 -5.83
C ILE A 130 -4.52 -1.60 -6.22
N ASN A 131 -3.45 -1.54 -5.41
CA ASN A 131 -2.25 -0.75 -5.72
C ASN A 131 -1.62 -1.14 -7.06
N PHE A 132 -1.53 -2.44 -7.35
CA PHE A 132 -1.04 -2.91 -8.63
C PHE A 132 -1.93 -2.46 -9.79
N ILE A 133 -3.25 -2.60 -9.66
CA ILE A 133 -4.21 -2.22 -10.70
C ILE A 133 -4.12 -0.72 -10.99
N VAL A 134 -4.11 0.12 -9.95
CA VAL A 134 -4.02 1.57 -10.09
C VAL A 134 -2.69 1.98 -10.73
N MET A 135 -1.57 1.42 -10.28
CA MET A 135 -0.27 1.72 -10.88
C MET A 135 -0.19 1.28 -12.34
N LYS A 136 -0.70 0.09 -12.66
CA LYS A 136 -0.74 -0.39 -14.05
C LYS A 136 -1.57 0.55 -14.92
N PHE A 137 -2.75 0.95 -14.46
CA PHE A 137 -3.63 1.85 -15.19
C PHE A 137 -2.99 3.23 -15.39
N LEU A 138 -2.46 3.82 -14.32
CA LEU A 138 -1.89 5.15 -14.31
C LEU A 138 -0.59 5.27 -15.13
N VAL A 139 0.18 4.18 -15.25
CA VAL A 139 1.45 4.20 -15.99
C VAL A 139 1.31 3.76 -17.44
N GLU A 140 0.50 2.73 -17.70
CA GLU A 140 0.38 2.12 -19.04
C GLU A 140 -0.79 2.72 -19.86
N LYS A 141 -1.84 3.26 -19.24
CA LYS A 141 -3.02 3.79 -19.95
C LYS A 141 -3.16 5.31 -19.94
N LEU A 142 -2.86 5.96 -18.82
CA LEU A 142 -2.80 7.43 -18.70
C LEU A 142 -1.41 7.96 -19.06
#